data_AF-A0A5Q4ZVM8-F1
#
_entry.id   AF-A0A5Q4ZVM8-F1
#
_cell.length_a   1.000
_cell.length_b   1.000
_cell.length_c   1.000
_cell.angle_alpha   90.00
_cell.angle_beta   90.00
_cell.angle_gamma   90.00
#
_symmetry.space_group_name_H-M   'P 1'
#
loop_
_entity.id
_entity.type
_entity.pdbx_description
1 polymer ?
#
loop_
_entity_poly.entity_id
_entity_poly.type
_entity_poly.pdbx_seq_one_letter_code
_entity_poly.pdbx_strand_id
1 'polypeptide(L)'
;MYQQKKKLFGGVCIVRIDKIFILSSFLLLTAYSSHSNDYQDLQKAISTQNSSEYKAYDSKMSYCRGLRDREVNQVNDSYFNSLTDAQKSKVLGILLFKASDRCYAYEEAQYFKFVIRTNDADGMKILKLASFAPQQTEASKAIIDSLDSKEVERLSNTEQFSTPFDIIHLLDKLGL
;
A
#
# COMPACT_ATOMS: atom_id res chain seq x y z
N MET A 1 -28.76 -8.51 27.53
CA MET A 1 -28.63 -7.11 27.04
C MET A 1 -27.18 -6.69 27.14
N TYR A 2 -26.43 -6.73 26.04
CA TYR A 2 -25.17 -5.99 25.88
C TYR A 2 -25.03 -5.65 24.39
N GLN A 3 -25.33 -4.40 24.04
CA GLN A 3 -25.11 -3.86 22.71
C GLN A 3 -23.62 -3.58 22.53
N GLN A 4 -22.92 -4.35 21.70
CA GLN A 4 -21.62 -3.93 21.17
C GLN A 4 -21.87 -2.97 19.99
N LYS A 5 -21.66 -1.68 20.25
CA LYS A 5 -21.61 -0.64 19.22
C LYS A 5 -20.41 -0.91 18.30
N LYS A 6 -20.68 -1.40 17.08
CA LYS A 6 -19.74 -1.35 15.96
C LYS A 6 -19.54 0.11 15.57
N LYS A 7 -18.42 0.71 15.97
CA LYS A 7 -17.92 1.95 15.39
C LYS A 7 -17.20 1.60 14.10
N LEU A 8 -17.89 1.76 12.97
CA LEU A 8 -17.25 1.86 11.64
C LEU A 8 -16.49 3.20 11.62
N PHE A 9 -15.17 3.15 11.74
CA PHE A 9 -14.30 4.28 11.40
C PHE A 9 -13.77 4.11 9.98
N GLY A 10 -13.68 5.26 9.31
CA GLY A 10 -13.70 5.40 7.86
C GLY A 10 -12.48 4.83 7.14
N GLY A 11 -12.79 4.25 5.97
CA GLY A 11 -11.94 3.97 4.81
C GLY A 11 -10.47 4.41 4.86
N VAL A 12 -9.68 3.66 5.63
CA VAL A 12 -8.23 3.56 5.47
C VAL A 12 -7.98 2.55 4.36
N CYS A 13 -7.57 3.03 3.19
CA CYS A 13 -7.03 2.18 2.12
C CYS A 13 -5.63 1.73 2.52
N ILE A 14 -5.55 0.84 3.49
CA ILE A 14 -4.40 -0.03 3.69
C ILE A 14 -4.91 -1.44 3.38
N VAL A 15 -4.05 -2.27 2.81
CA VAL A 15 -4.28 -3.70 2.55
C VAL A 15 -4.90 -4.05 1.18
N ARG A 16 -4.11 -3.90 0.12
CA ARG A 16 -4.16 -4.87 -1.00
C ARG A 16 -2.89 -5.70 -1.20
N ILE A 17 -1.87 -5.53 -0.35
CA ILE A 17 -0.67 -6.39 -0.33
C ILE A 17 -0.49 -7.13 1.02
N ASP A 18 -1.09 -6.65 2.13
CA ASP A 18 -1.09 -7.40 3.41
C ASP A 18 -2.15 -8.52 3.50
N LYS A 19 -2.86 -8.85 2.41
CA LYS A 19 -3.82 -9.97 2.39
C LYS A 19 -3.19 -11.36 2.25
N ILE A 20 -1.89 -11.44 1.98
CA ILE A 20 -1.25 -12.74 1.72
C ILE A 20 -0.87 -13.50 3.00
N PHE A 21 -0.71 -12.83 4.16
CA PHE A 21 -0.28 -13.51 5.40
C PHE A 21 -1.32 -13.56 6.54
N ILE A 22 -2.27 -12.63 6.61
CA ILE A 22 -3.29 -12.64 7.69
C ILE A 22 -4.31 -13.79 7.54
N LEU A 23 -4.36 -14.47 6.39
CA LEU A 23 -5.28 -15.59 6.13
C LEU A 23 -4.74 -16.97 6.53
N SER A 24 -3.53 -17.08 7.08
CA SER A 24 -3.06 -18.34 7.67
C SER A 24 -3.64 -18.61 9.08
N SER A 25 -4.15 -17.57 9.76
CA SER A 25 -4.66 -17.69 11.14
C SER A 25 -6.19 -17.56 11.29
N PHE A 26 -6.93 -17.38 10.19
CA PHE A 26 -8.40 -17.30 10.19
C PHE A 26 -9.04 -18.29 9.20
N LEU A 27 -8.41 -19.46 9.03
CA LEU A 27 -9.11 -20.65 8.54
C LEU A 27 -10.04 -21.14 9.66
N LEU A 28 -11.24 -20.57 9.73
CA LEU A 28 -12.49 -21.22 10.14
C LEU A 28 -13.57 -20.13 10.28
N LEU A 29 -14.66 -20.29 9.52
CA LEU A 29 -15.92 -19.53 9.58
C LEU A 29 -15.82 -18.14 8.90
N THR A 30 -16.09 -18.01 7.61
CA THR A 30 -17.43 -18.20 7.03
C THR A 30 -17.32 -18.11 5.51
N ALA A 31 -18.04 -18.97 4.82
CA ALA A 31 -18.19 -18.93 3.38
C ALA A 31 -18.85 -17.61 2.94
N TYR A 32 -18.18 -16.86 2.06
CA TYR A 32 -18.86 -16.04 1.05
C TYR A 32 -18.10 -16.14 -0.27
N SER A 33 -18.87 -16.60 -1.25
CA SER A 33 -18.57 -17.00 -2.62
C SER A 33 -18.28 -15.84 -3.58
N SER A 34 -17.39 -16.10 -4.56
CA SER A 34 -17.17 -15.39 -5.85
C SER A 34 -15.92 -14.52 -6.06
N HIS A 35 -14.89 -14.59 -5.21
CA HIS A 35 -13.59 -13.91 -5.43
C HIS A 35 -12.37 -14.86 -5.46
N SER A 36 -12.58 -16.16 -5.72
CA SER A 36 -11.56 -17.20 -5.49
C SER A 36 -10.57 -17.41 -6.64
N ASN A 37 -10.97 -17.28 -7.91
CA ASN A 37 -10.13 -17.75 -9.03
C ASN A 37 -8.96 -16.79 -9.34
N ASP A 38 -9.22 -15.48 -9.49
CA ASP A 38 -8.17 -14.50 -9.82
C ASP A 38 -7.08 -14.42 -8.73
N TYR A 39 -7.47 -14.59 -7.46
CA TYR A 39 -6.53 -14.57 -6.34
C TYR A 39 -5.67 -15.85 -6.28
N GLN A 40 -6.27 -17.01 -6.55
CA GLN A 40 -5.53 -18.27 -6.65
C GLN A 40 -4.58 -18.26 -7.85
N ASP A 41 -5.01 -17.71 -8.99
CA ASP A 41 -4.19 -17.57 -10.19
C ASP A 41 -3.02 -16.61 -9.97
N LEU A 42 -3.22 -15.53 -9.22
CA LEU A 42 -2.14 -14.62 -8.83
C LEU A 42 -1.13 -15.29 -7.89
N GLN A 43 -1.61 -15.99 -6.85
CA GLN A 43 -0.72 -16.72 -5.95
C GLN A 43 0.11 -17.76 -6.70
N LYS A 44 -0.52 -18.45 -7.65
CA LYS A 44 0.17 -19.39 -8.53
C LYS A 44 1.23 -18.66 -9.35
N ALA A 45 0.89 -17.56 -10.02
CA ALA A 45 1.83 -16.77 -10.81
C ALA A 45 3.02 -16.27 -9.97
N ILE A 46 2.79 -15.83 -8.73
CA ILE A 46 3.85 -15.42 -7.80
C ILE A 46 4.74 -16.62 -7.44
N SER A 47 4.13 -17.77 -7.13
CA SER A 47 4.88 -18.97 -6.70
C SER A 47 5.74 -19.60 -7.81
N THR A 48 5.40 -19.36 -9.09
CA THR A 48 6.14 -19.88 -10.24
C THR A 48 7.28 -18.97 -10.68
N GLN A 49 7.28 -17.70 -10.26
CA GLN A 49 8.32 -16.74 -10.63
C GLN A 49 9.67 -17.10 -10.00
N ASN A 50 10.68 -17.30 -10.85
CA ASN A 50 12.01 -17.73 -10.42
C ASN A 50 13.16 -16.99 -11.12
N SER A 51 12.85 -16.00 -11.96
CA SER A 51 13.87 -15.18 -12.63
C SER A 51 14.71 -14.41 -11.61
N SER A 52 15.96 -14.11 -11.99
CA SER A 52 16.84 -13.25 -11.18
C SER A 52 16.22 -11.88 -10.90
N GLU A 53 15.52 -11.33 -11.89
CA GLU A 53 14.87 -10.04 -11.86
C GLU A 53 13.69 -10.04 -10.88
N TYR A 54 12.88 -11.10 -10.91
CA TYR A 54 11.80 -11.26 -9.93
C TYR A 54 12.35 -11.39 -8.51
N LYS A 55 13.38 -12.23 -8.29
CA LYS A 55 13.99 -12.41 -6.97
C LYS A 55 14.58 -11.10 -6.43
N ALA A 56 15.20 -10.30 -7.30
CA ALA A 56 15.70 -8.97 -6.93
C ALA A 56 14.55 -8.03 -6.51
N TYR A 57 13.47 -8.00 -7.30
CA TYR A 57 12.28 -7.23 -6.99
C TYR A 57 11.62 -7.66 -5.68
N ASP A 58 11.36 -8.95 -5.48
CA ASP A 58 10.74 -9.49 -4.27
C ASP A 58 11.59 -9.25 -3.01
N SER A 59 12.91 -9.44 -3.12
CA SER A 59 13.86 -9.12 -2.06
C SER A 59 13.81 -7.62 -1.71
N LYS A 60 13.78 -6.75 -2.72
CA LYS A 60 13.69 -5.30 -2.51
C LYS A 60 12.37 -4.90 -1.86
N MET A 61 11.25 -5.44 -2.34
CA MET A 61 9.94 -5.21 -1.72
C MET A 61 9.94 -5.63 -0.26
N SER A 62 10.51 -6.80 0.06
CA SER A 62 10.61 -7.30 1.43
C SER A 62 11.46 -6.38 2.31
N TYR A 63 12.60 -5.92 1.81
CA TYR A 63 13.42 -4.91 2.48
C TYR A 63 12.64 -3.61 2.74
N CYS A 64 11.98 -3.06 1.72
CA CYS A 64 11.20 -1.83 1.83
C CYS A 64 10.02 -1.96 2.81
N ARG A 65 9.41 -3.14 2.91
CA ARG A 65 8.39 -3.43 3.93
C ARG A 65 8.98 -3.42 5.34
N GLY A 66 10.18 -3.97 5.53
CA GLY A 66 10.87 -3.91 6.83
C GLY A 66 11.18 -2.48 7.30
N LEU A 67 11.30 -1.51 6.37
CA LEU A 67 11.44 -0.10 6.73
C LEU A 67 10.14 0.53 7.25
N ARG A 68 8.98 -0.15 7.11
CA ARG A 68 7.70 0.34 7.65
C ARG A 68 7.61 0.27 9.17
N ASP A 69 8.64 -0.25 9.84
CA ASP A 69 8.78 -0.18 11.30
C ASP A 69 9.47 1.13 11.74
N ARG A 70 9.92 1.98 10.80
CA ARG A 70 10.56 3.26 11.11
C ARG A 70 9.53 4.23 11.66
N GLU A 71 9.72 4.63 12.92
CA GLU A 71 8.85 5.59 13.58
C GLU A 71 9.01 7.01 13.05
N VAL A 72 7.88 7.71 12.92
CA VAL A 72 7.82 9.17 12.77
C VAL A 72 7.07 9.68 13.99
N ASN A 73 7.76 10.41 14.86
CA ASN A 73 7.21 10.79 16.17
C ASN A 73 6.34 12.04 16.14
N GLN A 74 6.55 12.92 15.16
CA GLN A 74 5.80 14.16 15.01
C GLN A 74 5.86 14.66 13.58
N VAL A 75 4.81 15.35 13.15
CA VAL A 75 4.75 16.05 11.87
C VAL A 75 4.65 17.54 12.17
N ASN A 76 5.76 18.25 12.08
CA ASN A 76 5.79 19.69 12.28
C ASN A 76 5.81 20.40 10.93
N ASP A 77 4.66 20.45 10.27
CA ASP A 77 4.50 21.06 8.96
C ASP A 77 3.20 21.88 8.89
N SER A 78 3.30 23.12 8.41
CA SER A 78 2.18 24.08 8.42
C SER A 78 1.02 23.62 7.54
N TYR A 79 1.31 23.09 6.35
CA TYR A 79 0.30 22.55 5.46
C TYR A 79 -0.37 21.34 6.11
N PHE A 80 0.41 20.36 6.58
CA PHE A 80 -0.14 19.15 7.21
C PHE A 80 -1.02 19.48 8.42
N ASN A 81 -0.58 20.42 9.26
CA ASN A 81 -1.31 20.83 10.46
C ASN A 81 -2.61 21.58 10.15
N SER A 82 -2.72 22.20 8.96
CA SER A 82 -3.95 22.88 8.52
C SER A 82 -5.05 21.92 8.04
N LEU A 83 -4.72 20.65 7.79
CA LEU A 83 -5.64 19.66 7.25
C LEU A 83 -6.63 19.12 8.31
N THR A 84 -7.81 18.71 7.83
CA THR A 84 -8.74 17.89 8.63
C THR A 84 -8.17 16.51 8.90
N ASP A 85 -8.66 15.82 9.93
CA ASP A 85 -8.21 14.47 10.29
C ASP A 85 -8.35 13.47 9.14
N ALA A 86 -9.48 13.54 8.41
CA ALA A 86 -9.70 12.71 7.22
C ALA A 86 -8.67 12.99 6.11
N GLN A 87 -8.30 14.26 5.90
CA GLN A 87 -7.26 14.64 4.94
C GLN A 87 -5.87 14.19 5.41
N LYS A 88 -5.54 14.35 6.69
CA LYS A 88 -4.26 13.89 7.28
C LYS A 88 -4.06 12.39 7.04
N SER A 89 -5.07 11.58 7.36
CA SER A 89 -4.99 10.12 7.14
C SER A 89 -4.79 9.76 5.66
N LYS A 90 -5.38 10.52 4.73
CA LYS A 90 -5.16 10.32 3.29
C LYS A 90 -3.77 10.77 2.86
N VAL A 91 -3.30 11.92 3.31
CA VAL A 91 -1.94 12.41 3.04
C VAL A 91 -0.90 11.42 3.53
N LEU A 92 -1.00 10.93 4.77
CA LEU A 92 -0.07 9.93 5.30
C LEU A 92 -0.08 8.64 4.46
N GLY A 93 -1.25 8.18 4.02
CA GLY A 93 -1.36 7.05 3.10
C GLY A 93 -0.65 7.28 1.76
N ILE A 94 -0.82 8.47 1.17
CA ILE A 94 -0.15 8.86 -0.09
C ILE A 94 1.38 8.93 0.12
N LEU A 95 1.83 9.52 1.22
CA LEU A 95 3.25 9.65 1.53
C LEU A 95 3.91 8.27 1.71
N LEU A 96 3.27 7.36 2.45
CA LEU A 96 3.77 5.99 2.58
C LEU A 96 3.81 5.25 1.24
N PHE A 97 2.78 5.43 0.41
CA PHE A 97 2.74 4.83 -0.93
C PHE A 97 3.91 5.32 -1.79
N LYS A 98 4.11 6.64 -1.89
CA LYS A 98 5.23 7.25 -2.64
C LYS A 98 6.59 6.78 -2.12
N ALA A 99 6.75 6.72 -0.80
CA ALA A 99 7.99 6.27 -0.19
C ALA A 99 8.29 4.79 -0.48
N SER A 100 7.25 3.96 -0.46
CA SER A 100 7.36 2.53 -0.81
C SER A 100 7.69 2.35 -2.29
N ASP A 101 6.94 3.02 -3.16
CA ASP A 101 7.12 3.01 -4.62
C ASP A 101 8.55 3.40 -5.00
N ARG A 102 9.04 4.53 -4.48
CA ARG A 102 10.43 4.97 -4.67
C ARG A 102 11.45 3.94 -4.17
N CYS A 103 11.15 3.24 -3.08
CA CYS A 103 12.07 2.31 -2.46
C CYS A 103 12.37 1.09 -3.36
N TYR A 104 11.40 0.57 -4.12
CA TYR A 104 11.58 -0.59 -4.99
C TYR A 104 11.50 -0.29 -6.50
N ALA A 105 11.35 0.98 -6.89
CA ALA A 105 11.13 1.39 -8.28
C ALA A 105 12.20 0.88 -9.26
N TYR A 106 13.47 0.83 -8.86
CA TYR A 106 14.54 0.37 -9.74
C TYR A 106 14.39 -1.11 -10.10
N GLU A 107 14.27 -1.97 -9.08
CA GLU A 107 14.14 -3.41 -9.23
C GLU A 107 12.81 -3.78 -9.91
N GLU A 108 11.73 -3.04 -9.61
CA GLU A 108 10.44 -3.18 -10.30
C GLU A 108 10.56 -2.90 -11.80
N ALA A 109 11.22 -1.80 -12.17
CA ALA A 109 11.43 -1.45 -13.57
C ALA A 109 12.28 -2.49 -14.31
N GLN A 110 13.30 -3.08 -13.67
CA GLN A 110 14.08 -4.17 -14.27
C GLN A 110 13.21 -5.42 -14.47
N TYR A 111 12.42 -5.80 -13.48
CA TYR A 111 11.53 -6.95 -13.57
C TYR A 111 10.48 -6.77 -14.67
N PHE A 112 9.77 -5.65 -14.72
CA PHE A 112 8.76 -5.41 -15.75
C PHE A 112 9.37 -5.32 -17.16
N LYS A 113 10.57 -4.75 -17.29
CA LYS A 113 11.32 -4.77 -18.55
C LYS A 113 11.65 -6.20 -18.99
N PHE A 114 12.05 -7.07 -18.06
CA PHE A 114 12.26 -8.50 -18.33
C PHE A 114 10.96 -9.16 -18.82
N VAL A 115 9.88 -9.03 -18.05
CA VAL A 115 8.56 -9.63 -18.34
C VAL A 115 8.08 -9.27 -19.75
N ILE A 116 8.16 -7.99 -20.11
CA ILE A 116 7.73 -7.50 -21.43
C ILE A 116 8.60 -8.10 -22.56
N ARG A 117 9.92 -8.19 -22.35
CA ARG A 117 10.85 -8.67 -23.38
C ARG A 117 10.79 -10.17 -23.60
N THR A 118 10.54 -10.93 -22.54
CA THR A 118 10.47 -12.40 -22.60
C THR A 118 9.07 -12.90 -22.86
N ASN A 119 8.07 -12.01 -22.84
CA ASN A 119 6.65 -12.35 -22.90
C ASN A 119 6.27 -13.39 -21.83
N ASP A 120 6.82 -13.22 -20.62
CA ASP A 120 6.54 -14.10 -19.48
C ASP A 120 5.06 -14.00 -19.09
N ALA A 121 4.30 -15.06 -19.35
CA ALA A 121 2.87 -15.09 -19.12
C ALA A 121 2.46 -14.87 -17.66
N ASP A 122 3.22 -15.44 -16.70
CA ASP A 122 2.93 -15.25 -15.28
C ASP A 122 3.38 -13.87 -14.82
N GLY A 123 4.51 -13.39 -15.34
CA GLY A 123 4.97 -12.03 -15.10
C GLY A 123 4.00 -10.96 -15.61
N MET A 124 3.37 -11.20 -16.77
CA MET A 124 2.36 -10.30 -17.35
C MET A 124 1.10 -10.22 -16.50
N LYS A 125 0.72 -11.30 -15.80
CA LYS A 125 -0.38 -11.25 -14.82
C LYS A 125 -0.03 -10.36 -13.63
N ILE A 126 1.19 -10.48 -13.11
CA ILE A 126 1.69 -9.65 -12.01
C ILE A 126 1.75 -8.18 -12.44
N LEU A 127 2.32 -7.89 -13.61
CA LEU A 127 2.39 -6.54 -14.18
C LEU A 127 1.00 -5.91 -14.33
N LYS A 128 0.03 -6.66 -14.87
CA LYS A 128 -1.34 -6.20 -15.04
C LYS A 128 -1.96 -5.80 -13.69
N LEU A 129 -1.68 -6.56 -12.63
CA LEU A 129 -2.18 -6.29 -11.30
C LEU A 129 -1.51 -5.08 -10.64
N ALA A 130 -0.19 -4.95 -10.78
CA ALA A 130 0.55 -3.79 -10.32
C ALA A 130 0.09 -2.50 -11.03
N SER A 131 -0.36 -2.61 -12.29
CA SER A 131 -0.84 -1.48 -13.09
C SER A 131 -2.26 -1.02 -12.75
N PHE A 132 -3.03 -1.77 -11.94
CA PHE A 132 -4.37 -1.35 -11.58
C PHE A 132 -4.35 -0.31 -10.46
N ALA A 133 -4.97 0.84 -10.73
CA ALA A 133 -5.27 1.82 -9.71
C ALA A 133 -6.19 1.19 -8.63
N PRO A 134 -5.92 1.41 -7.33
CA PRO A 134 -6.82 0.99 -6.27
C PRO A 134 -8.22 1.59 -6.48
N GLN A 135 -9.27 0.80 -6.28
CA GLN A 135 -10.63 1.33 -6.28
C GLN A 135 -10.78 2.32 -5.11
N GLN A 136 -11.22 3.54 -5.41
CA GLN A 136 -11.50 4.58 -4.42
C GLN A 136 -13.01 4.82 -4.37
N THR A 137 -13.54 5.05 -3.18
CA THR A 137 -14.91 5.55 -3.03
C THR A 137 -14.96 7.01 -3.49
N GLU A 138 -16.11 7.48 -3.96
CA GLU A 138 -16.30 8.90 -4.34
C GLU A 138 -15.92 9.86 -3.20
N ALA A 139 -16.26 9.50 -1.95
CA ALA A 139 -15.86 10.27 -0.77
C ALA A 139 -14.33 10.31 -0.59
N SER A 140 -13.64 9.19 -0.80
CA SER A 140 -12.16 9.16 -0.73
C SER A 140 -11.53 9.98 -1.85
N LYS A 141 -12.10 9.90 -3.06
CA LYS A 141 -11.63 10.63 -4.22
C LYS A 141 -11.78 12.14 -4.01
N ALA A 142 -12.94 12.60 -3.53
CA ALA A 142 -13.16 14.01 -3.22
C ALA A 142 -12.16 14.56 -2.19
N ILE A 143 -11.81 13.77 -1.17
CA ILE A 143 -10.77 14.17 -0.21
C ILE A 143 -9.43 14.32 -0.91
N ILE A 144 -9.03 13.32 -1.71
CA ILE A 144 -7.73 13.34 -2.42
C ILE A 144 -7.66 14.51 -3.41
N ASP A 145 -8.72 14.75 -4.17
CA ASP A 145 -8.82 15.85 -5.13
C ASP A 145 -8.80 17.22 -4.45
N SER A 146 -9.14 17.30 -3.16
CA SER A 146 -9.06 18.54 -2.36
C SER A 146 -7.66 18.87 -1.84
N LEU A 147 -6.71 17.93 -1.91
CA LEU A 147 -5.35 18.12 -1.40
C LEU A 147 -4.52 18.96 -2.38
N ASP A 148 -3.63 19.80 -1.85
CA ASP A 148 -2.65 20.50 -2.67
C ASP A 148 -1.56 19.51 -3.09
N SER A 149 -1.58 19.13 -4.35
CA SER A 149 -0.64 18.16 -4.91
C SER A 149 0.81 18.59 -4.80
N LYS A 150 1.11 19.90 -4.82
CA LYS A 150 2.48 20.43 -4.68
C LYS A 150 2.96 20.29 -3.24
N GLU A 151 2.10 20.56 -2.27
CA GLU A 151 2.45 20.40 -0.87
C GLU A 151 2.60 18.93 -0.47
N VAL A 152 1.73 18.05 -0.97
CA VAL A 152 1.88 16.60 -0.79
C VAL A 152 3.19 16.11 -1.43
N GLU A 153 3.54 16.60 -2.61
CA GLU A 153 4.81 16.27 -3.25
C GLU A 153 6.00 16.80 -2.45
N ARG A 154 5.96 18.05 -1.96
CA ARG A 154 7.00 18.62 -1.08
C ARG A 154 7.20 17.76 0.16
N LEU A 155 6.11 17.39 0.84
CA LEU A 155 6.13 16.51 2.01
C LEU A 155 6.79 15.16 1.68
N SER A 156 6.48 14.55 0.53
CA SER A 156 7.03 13.25 0.12
C SER A 156 8.55 13.24 -0.11
N ASN A 157 9.16 14.42 -0.20
CA ASN A 157 10.59 14.61 -0.38
C ASN A 157 11.31 15.04 0.90
N THR A 158 10.58 15.21 2.01
CA THR A 158 11.19 15.47 3.32
C THR A 158 11.88 14.23 3.86
N GLU A 159 12.84 14.43 4.77
CA GLU A 159 13.52 13.32 5.45
C GLU A 159 12.52 12.38 6.14
N GLN A 160 11.45 12.94 6.72
CA GLN A 160 10.43 12.18 7.44
C GLN A 160 9.63 11.23 6.55
N PHE A 161 9.44 11.54 5.27
CA PHE A 161 8.52 10.81 4.38
C PHE A 161 9.15 10.34 3.07
N SER A 162 10.46 10.56 2.89
CA SER A 162 11.19 10.10 1.70
C SER A 162 11.49 8.61 1.69
N THR A 163 11.38 7.95 2.85
CA THR A 163 11.53 6.51 3.06
C THR A 163 10.29 5.93 3.76
N PRO A 164 9.98 4.63 3.60
CA PRO A 164 8.83 4.02 4.27
C PRO A 164 8.85 4.24 5.80
N PHE A 165 7.67 4.24 6.40
CA PHE A 165 7.46 4.52 7.82
C PHE A 165 6.25 3.80 8.39
N ASP A 166 6.17 3.76 9.71
CA ASP A 166 5.04 3.21 10.44
C ASP A 166 3.87 4.20 10.44
N ILE A 167 2.99 4.04 9.47
CA ILE A 167 1.75 4.82 9.39
C ILE A 167 0.78 4.50 10.53
N ILE A 168 0.76 3.27 11.04
CA ILE A 168 -0.20 2.87 12.07
C ILE A 168 0.18 3.54 13.39
N HIS A 169 1.46 3.47 13.77
CA HIS A 169 1.98 4.18 14.93
C HIS A 169 1.78 5.69 14.81
N LEU A 170 2.05 6.27 13.63
CA LEU A 170 1.88 7.72 13.45
C LEU A 170 0.41 8.16 13.56
N LEU A 171 -0.53 7.40 12.99
CA LEU A 171 -1.97 7.69 13.12
C LEU A 171 -2.40 7.66 14.60
N ASP A 172 -1.98 6.63 15.34
CA ASP A 172 -2.28 6.51 16.78
C ASP A 172 -1.72 7.70 17.58
N LYS A 173 -0.47 8.09 17.31
CA LYS A 173 0.16 9.26 17.95
C LYS A 173 -0.54 10.57 17.67
N LEU A 174 -1.13 10.71 16.49
CA LEU A 174 -1.87 11.91 16.08
C LEU A 174 -3.34 11.89 16.53
N GLY A 175 -3.83 10.76 17.08
CA GLY A 175 -5.23 10.59 17.48
C GLY A 175 -6.20 10.52 16.30
N LEU A 176 -5.75 9.96 15.15
CA LEU A 176 -6.49 9.87 13.89
C LEU A 176 -7.20 8.53 13.66
#